data_AF-A0A957TXY8-F1
#
_entry.id   AF-A0A957TXY8-F1
#
_cell.length_a   1.000
_cell.length_b   1.000
_cell.length_c   1.000
_cell.angle_alpha   90.00
_cell.angle_beta   90.00
_cell.angle_gamma   90.00
#
_symmetry.space_group_name_H-M   'P 1'
#
loop_
_entity.id
_entity.type
_entity.pdbx_description
1 polymer ?
#
loop_
_entity_poly.entity_id
_entity_poly.type
_entity_poly.pdbx_seq_one_letter_code
_entity_poly.pdbx_strand_id
1 'polypeptide(L)'
;NAVMLPLPTLQREAQEIAFGGTPAKDSVIAQIPHDQDIVVYCHTGMRSQYAIMILRAIGYAPERLINLAGGIDHWATDVDPTMATY
;
A
#
# COMPACT_ATOMS: atom_id res chain seq x y z
N ASN A 1 -11.85 2.65 4.73
CA ASN A 1 -11.50 1.22 4.91
C ASN A 1 -10.01 1.06 4.70
N ALA A 2 -9.35 0.28 5.55
CA ALA A 2 -7.96 -0.15 5.33
C ALA A 2 -7.96 -1.51 4.62
N VAL A 3 -7.07 -1.67 3.65
CA VAL A 3 -6.85 -2.94 2.94
C VAL A 3 -5.47 -3.46 3.31
N MET A 4 -5.37 -4.73 3.68
CA MET A 4 -4.07 -5.34 3.94
C MET A 4 -3.34 -5.55 2.61
N LEU A 5 -2.05 -5.16 2.55
CA LEU A 5 -1.19 -5.36 1.39
C LEU A 5 -0.07 -6.35 1.71
N PRO A 6 -0.32 -7.68 1.70
CA PRO A 6 0.76 -8.65 1.87
C PRO A 6 1.67 -8.58 0.66
N LEU A 7 2.95 -8.20 0.86
CA LEU A 7 3.89 -7.99 -0.24
C LEU A 7 3.98 -9.18 -1.21
N PRO A 8 4.06 -10.46 -0.77
CA PRO A 8 4.11 -11.58 -1.70
C PRO A 8 2.87 -11.69 -2.60
N THR A 9 1.68 -11.47 -2.04
CA THR A 9 0.41 -11.48 -2.78
C THR A 9 0.35 -10.31 -3.76
N LEU A 10 0.68 -9.11 -3.29
CA LEU A 10 0.70 -7.90 -4.11
C LEU A 10 1.69 -8.02 -5.28
N GLN A 11 2.89 -8.57 -5.04
CA GLN A 11 3.89 -8.83 -6.08
C GLN A 11 3.37 -9.78 -7.16
N ARG A 12 2.76 -10.90 -6.75
CA ARG A 12 2.22 -11.89 -7.68
C ARG A 12 1.11 -11.30 -8.55
N GLU A 13 0.13 -10.64 -7.93
CA GLU A 13 -0.99 -10.03 -8.64
C GLU A 13 -0.50 -8.91 -9.58
N ALA A 14 0.48 -8.12 -9.15
CA ALA A 14 1.08 -7.09 -10.01
C ALA A 14 1.83 -7.67 -11.21
N GLN A 15 2.51 -8.81 -11.06
CA GLN A 15 3.11 -9.53 -12.19
C GLN A 15 2.03 -10.01 -13.16
N GLU A 16 0.95 -10.61 -12.68
CA GLU A 16 -0.17 -11.05 -13.53
C GLU A 16 -0.74 -9.88 -14.36
N ILE A 17 -0.94 -8.73 -13.73
CA ILE A 17 -1.41 -7.50 -14.41
C ILE A 17 -0.40 -7.01 -15.45
N ALA A 18 0.89 -7.00 -15.11
CA ALA A 18 1.95 -6.58 -16.03
C ALA A 18 2.03 -7.46 -17.29
N PHE A 19 1.59 -8.72 -17.21
CA PHE A 19 1.48 -9.65 -18.34
C PHE A 19 0.12 -9.62 -19.05
N GLY A 20 -0.70 -8.59 -18.81
CA GLY A 20 -2.00 -8.40 -19.47
C GLY A 20 -3.16 -9.14 -18.78
N GLY A 21 -2.93 -9.69 -17.59
CA GLY A 21 -3.99 -10.22 -16.73
C GLY A 21 -4.89 -9.12 -16.18
N THR A 22 -6.12 -9.49 -15.82
CA THR A 22 -7.03 -8.61 -15.06
C THR A 22 -7.08 -9.12 -13.62
N PRO A 23 -6.97 -8.24 -12.60
CA PRO A 23 -7.06 -8.67 -11.22
C PRO A 23 -8.43 -9.27 -10.92
N ALA A 24 -8.46 -10.37 -10.17
CA ALA A 24 -9.71 -10.95 -9.69
C ALA A 24 -10.47 -9.93 -8.83
N LYS A 25 -11.80 -9.97 -8.85
CA LYS A 25 -12.67 -8.99 -8.18
C LYS A 25 -12.40 -8.89 -6.67
N ASP A 26 -12.00 -9.98 -6.05
CA ASP A 26 -11.69 -10.13 -4.63
C ASP A 26 -10.19 -10.03 -4.31
N SER A 27 -9.34 -9.79 -5.32
CA SER A 27 -7.90 -9.57 -5.14
C SER A 27 -7.60 -8.35 -4.27
N VAL A 28 -6.38 -8.28 -3.75
CA VAL A 28 -5.94 -7.13 -2.95
C VAL A 28 -5.90 -5.88 -3.83
N ILE A 29 -5.42 -5.98 -5.06
CA ILE A 29 -5.32 -4.83 -5.98
C ILE A 29 -6.70 -4.29 -6.37
N ALA A 30 -7.70 -5.15 -6.58
CA ALA A 30 -9.04 -4.71 -6.94
C ALA A 30 -9.77 -3.93 -5.82
N GLN A 31 -9.30 -4.05 -4.57
CA GLN A 31 -9.86 -3.33 -3.42
C GLN A 31 -9.27 -1.93 -3.23
N ILE A 32 -8.22 -1.57 -3.98
CA ILE A 32 -7.56 -0.27 -3.88
C ILE A 32 -8.23 0.69 -4.89
N PRO A 33 -8.77 1.84 -4.45
CA PRO A 33 -9.39 2.79 -5.36
C PRO A 33 -8.35 3.49 -6.25
N HIS A 34 -8.70 3.79 -7.49
CA HIS A 34 -7.83 4.51 -8.43
C HIS A 34 -8.05 6.03 -8.45
N ASP A 35 -9.14 6.51 -7.86
CA ASP A 35 -9.63 7.89 -7.96
C ASP A 35 -9.40 8.73 -6.70
N GLN A 36 -8.69 8.16 -5.71
CA GLN A 36 -8.51 8.74 -4.38
C GLN A 36 -7.05 8.68 -3.95
N ASP A 37 -6.70 9.50 -2.97
CA ASP A 37 -5.39 9.46 -2.35
C ASP A 37 -5.29 8.23 -1.45
N ILE A 38 -4.17 7.53 -1.54
CA ILE A 38 -3.92 6.25 -0.88
C ILE A 38 -2.73 6.43 0.05
N VAL A 39 -2.99 6.42 1.35
CA VAL A 39 -1.94 6.35 2.37
C VAL A 39 -1.54 4.90 2.58
N VAL A 40 -0.26 4.60 2.35
CA VAL A 40 0.32 3.27 2.53
C VAL A 40 1.30 3.33 3.70
N TYR A 41 1.14 2.43 4.66
CA TYR A 41 2.00 2.37 5.84
C TYR A 41 2.35 0.94 6.20
N CYS A 42 3.49 0.79 6.88
CA CYS A 42 3.85 -0.41 7.63
C CYS A 42 4.46 0.03 8.97
N HIS A 43 5.04 -0.90 9.72
CA HIS A 43 5.72 -0.60 10.99
C HIS A 43 6.72 0.58 10.89
N THR A 44 7.69 0.50 9.97
CA THR A 44 8.81 1.47 9.85
C THR A 44 8.91 2.18 8.48
N GLY A 45 7.89 2.08 7.63
CA GLY A 45 7.83 2.73 6.31
C GLY A 45 8.53 2.04 5.13
N MET A 46 9.45 1.08 5.35
CA MET A 46 10.21 0.45 4.25
C MET A 46 9.36 -0.48 3.36
N ARG A 47 8.48 -1.28 3.96
CA ARG A 47 7.62 -2.21 3.21
C ARG A 47 6.52 -1.48 2.44
N SER A 48 5.97 -0.41 3.01
CA SER A 48 4.99 0.44 2.34
C SER A 48 5.59 1.20 1.17
N GLN A 49 6.85 1.67 1.29
CA GLN A 49 7.57 2.25 0.15
C GLN A 49 7.66 1.27 -1.02
N TYR A 50 7.97 0.00 -0.73
CA TYR A 50 8.06 -1.04 -1.76
C TYR A 50 6.69 -1.40 -2.36
N ALA A 51 5.63 -1.44 -1.54
CA ALA A 51 4.26 -1.60 -2.03
C ALA A 51 3.87 -0.46 -2.98
N ILE A 52 4.22 0.80 -2.67
CA ILE A 52 4.01 1.94 -3.57
C ILE A 52 4.75 1.75 -4.89
N MET A 53 5.99 1.26 -4.88
CA MET A 53 6.72 0.98 -6.13
C MET A 53 5.98 -0.03 -7.01
N ILE A 54 5.40 -1.07 -6.41
CA ILE A 54 4.62 -2.07 -7.13
C ILE A 54 3.34 -1.45 -7.72
N LEU A 55 2.58 -0.70 -6.91
CA LEU A 55 1.36 -0.03 -7.36
C LEU A 55 1.63 0.95 -8.51
N ARG A 56 2.73 1.71 -8.44
CA ARG A 56 3.16 2.59 -9.54
C ARG A 56 3.47 1.82 -10.82
N ALA A 57 4.13 0.66 -10.71
CA ALA A 57 4.50 -0.16 -11.85
C ALA A 57 3.27 -0.69 -12.63
N ILE A 58 2.13 -0.84 -11.96
CA ILE A 58 0.87 -1.30 -12.57
C ILE A 58 -0.13 -0.16 -12.84
N GLY A 59 0.33 1.10 -12.79
CA GLY A 59 -0.43 2.25 -13.30
C GLY A 59 -1.20 3.07 -12.27
N TYR A 60 -0.97 2.87 -10.96
CA TYR A 60 -1.49 3.82 -9.96
C TYR A 60 -0.77 5.17 -10.08
N ALA A 61 -1.54 6.24 -10.01
CA ALA A 61 -1.05 7.62 -10.09
C ALA A 61 -0.04 7.91 -8.96
N PRO A 62 1.25 8.18 -9.28
CA PRO A 62 2.29 8.40 -8.28
C PRO A 62 1.96 9.51 -7.27
N GLU A 63 1.30 10.57 -7.72
CA GLU A 63 0.88 11.71 -6.92
C GLU A 63 -0.20 11.37 -5.88
N ARG A 64 -0.90 10.25 -6.05
CA ARG A 64 -1.93 9.76 -5.12
C ARG A 64 -1.39 8.76 -4.10
N LEU A 65 -0.16 8.29 -4.26
CA LEU A 65 0.43 7.26 -3.40
C LEU A 65 1.32 7.91 -2.34
N ILE A 66 0.85 7.91 -1.09
CA ILE A 66 1.50 8.60 0.02
C ILE A 66 2.10 7.55 0.96
N ASN A 67 3.43 7.52 1.09
CA ASN A 67 4.09 6.70 2.09
C ASN A 67 4.07 7.40 3.45
N LEU A 68 3.58 6.74 4.50
CA LEU A 68 3.68 7.27 5.86
C LEU A 68 5.14 7.24 6.33
N ALA A 69 5.77 8.41 6.44
CA ALA A 69 7.17 8.54 6.81
C ALA A 69 7.44 7.99 8.23
N GLY A 70 8.41 7.08 8.34
CA GLY A 70 8.72 6.39 9.60
C GLY A 70 7.71 5.29 10.00
N GLY A 71 6.65 5.09 9.21
CA GLY A 71 5.63 4.08 9.47
C GLY A 71 4.72 4.42 10.66
N ILE A 72 3.94 3.43 11.08
CA ILE A 72 2.94 3.61 12.14
C ILE A 72 3.58 3.83 13.52
N ASP A 73 4.81 3.37 13.73
CA ASP A 73 5.50 3.57 15.01
C ASP A 73 5.80 5.04 15.24
N HIS A 74 6.34 5.71 14.22
CA HIS A 74 6.64 7.14 14.28
C HIS A 74 5.36 7.97 14.44
N TRP A 75 4.26 7.54 13.81
CA TRP A 75 2.96 8.16 14.04
C TRP A 75 2.52 8.01 15.50
N ALA A 76 2.64 6.80 16.06
CA ALA A 76 2.26 6.53 17.43
C ALA A 76 3.14 7.26 18.45
N THR A 77 4.40 7.58 18.14
CA THR A 77 5.26 8.33 19.07
C THR A 77 5.07 9.85 18.95
N ASP A 78 4.92 10.37 17.74
CA ASP A 78 5.08 11.82 17.50
C ASP A 78 3.76 12.54 17.18
N VAL A 79 2.74 11.80 16.73
CA VAL A 79 1.45 12.37 16.30
C VAL A 79 0.30 11.94 17.21
N ASP A 80 0.19 10.63 17.48
CA ASP A 80 -0.83 10.08 18.37
C ASP A 80 -0.23 9.13 19.43
N PRO A 81 0.30 9.67 20.54
CA PRO A 81 0.82 8.90 21.67
C PRO A 81 -0.19 8.01 22.39
N THR A 82 -1.48 8.12 22.07
CA THR A 82 -2.53 7.30 22.67
C THR A 82 -2.79 6.01 21.89
N MET A 83 -2.26 5.91 20.66
CA MET A 83 -2.36 4.74 19.81
C MET A 83 -1.60 3.56 20.45
N ALA A 84 -2.18 2.36 20.37
CA ALA A 84 -1.48 1.14 20.78
C ALA A 84 -0.27 0.88 19.88
N THR A 85 0.89 0.68 20.50
CA THR A 85 2.13 0.27 19.85
C THR A 85 2.28 -1.25 19.88
N TYR A 86 2.92 -1.83 18.87
CA TYR A 86 3.14 -3.28 18.75
C TYR A 86 4.61 -3.62 18.56
#